data_AF-X1EG05-F1
#
_entry.id   AF-X1EG05-F1
#
_cell.length_a   1.000
_cell.length_b   1.000
_cell.length_c   1.000
_cell.angle_alpha   90.00
_cell.angle_beta   90.00
_cell.angle_gamma   90.00
#
_symmetry.space_group_name_H-M   'P 1'
#
loop_
_entity.id
_entity.type
_entity.pdbx_description
1 polymer ?
#
loop_
_entity_poly.entity_id
_entity_poly.type
_entity_poly.pdbx_seq_one_letter_code
_entity_poly.pdbx_strand_id
1 'polypeptide(L)'
;MGGGWKKEDVEQAVLIADALPNIDFIMSLGLISDKPVEVTDLYQFQEMVFNSKKPIVFTSHDLRGNKDIFEIASIVADTKQKLVQNPFIIHYIEPSSPLR
;
A
#
# COMPACT_ATOMS: atom_id res chain seq x y z
N MET A 1 -15.96 -18.68 -8.19
CA MET A 1 -16.17 -17.56 -9.13
C MET A 1 -14.95 -16.67 -9.02
N GLY A 2 -14.23 -16.48 -10.13
CA GLY A 2 -13.07 -15.58 -10.33
C GLY A 2 -12.02 -15.53 -9.21
N GLY A 3 -10.88 -16.23 -9.37
CA GLY A 3 -9.76 -16.17 -8.43
C GLY A 3 -9.27 -14.73 -8.26
N GLY A 4 -9.38 -14.21 -7.03
CA GLY A 4 -8.75 -12.95 -6.66
C GLY A 4 -7.24 -13.05 -6.71
N TRP A 5 -6.56 -11.93 -6.59
CA TRP A 5 -5.09 -11.92 -6.55
C TRP A 5 -4.64 -12.63 -5.28
N LYS A 6 -3.56 -13.40 -5.36
CA LYS A 6 -2.83 -13.82 -4.18
C LYS A 6 -1.83 -12.74 -3.79
N LYS A 7 -1.33 -12.78 -2.56
CA LYS A 7 -0.25 -11.92 -2.11
C LYS A 7 0.94 -11.95 -3.07
N GLU A 8 1.30 -13.13 -3.57
CA GLU A 8 2.41 -13.28 -4.52
C GLU A 8 2.16 -12.56 -5.85
N ASP A 9 0.91 -12.50 -6.32
CA ASP A 9 0.59 -11.75 -7.55
C ASP A 9 0.83 -10.25 -7.35
N VAL A 10 0.50 -9.72 -6.16
CA VAL A 10 0.75 -8.31 -5.79
C VAL A 10 2.26 -8.03 -5.74
N GLU A 11 3.05 -8.91 -5.12
CA GLU A 11 4.51 -8.81 -5.09
C GLU A 11 5.09 -8.70 -6.50
N GLN A 12 4.69 -9.59 -7.41
CA GLN A 12 5.18 -9.58 -8.80
C GLN A 12 4.80 -8.28 -9.52
N ALA A 13 3.58 -7.78 -9.33
CA ALA A 13 3.18 -6.51 -9.93
C ALA A 13 3.99 -5.32 -9.40
N VAL A 14 4.31 -5.29 -8.11
CA VAL A 14 5.19 -4.26 -7.52
C VAL A 14 6.58 -4.31 -8.14
N LEU A 15 7.18 -5.49 -8.26
CA LEU A 15 8.51 -5.65 -8.86
C LEU A 15 8.54 -5.19 -10.33
N ILE A 16 7.50 -5.52 -11.09
CA ILE A 16 7.35 -5.04 -12.47
C ILE A 16 7.25 -3.51 -12.49
N ALA A 17 6.38 -2.92 -11.68
CA ALA A 17 6.19 -1.47 -11.63
C ALA A 17 7.48 -0.75 -11.17
N ASP A 18 8.23 -1.31 -10.22
CA ASP A 18 9.50 -0.77 -9.74
C ASP A 18 10.57 -0.75 -10.85
N ALA A 19 10.64 -1.78 -11.67
CA ALA A 19 11.61 -1.88 -12.76
C ALA A 19 11.37 -0.90 -13.93
N LEU A 20 10.17 -0.32 -14.04
CA LEU A 20 9.82 0.57 -15.16
C LEU A 20 10.30 2.01 -14.91
N PRO A 21 11.08 2.62 -15.84
CA PRO A 21 11.62 3.97 -15.67
C PRO A 21 10.57 5.08 -15.86
N ASN A 22 9.42 4.78 -16.46
CA ASN A 22 8.34 5.73 -16.69
C ASN A 22 7.19 5.61 -15.67
N ILE A 23 7.40 4.84 -14.61
CA ILE A 23 6.46 4.69 -13.49
C ILE A 23 7.16 5.27 -12.27
N ASP A 24 6.75 6.45 -11.82
CA ASP A 24 7.46 7.17 -10.76
C ASP A 24 6.95 6.84 -9.35
N PHE A 25 5.78 6.19 -9.24
CA PHE A 25 5.16 5.79 -7.98
C PHE A 25 4.42 4.47 -8.17
N ILE A 26 4.13 3.78 -7.07
CA ILE A 26 3.31 2.56 -7.06
C ILE A 26 2.05 2.78 -6.23
N MET A 27 0.99 2.04 -6.53
CA MET A 27 -0.28 2.09 -5.83
C MET A 27 -0.75 0.69 -5.48
N SER A 28 -1.55 0.53 -4.42
CA SER A 28 -2.22 -0.73 -4.09
C SER A 28 -2.81 -1.37 -5.36
N LEU A 29 -2.25 -2.52 -5.76
CA LEU A 29 -2.59 -3.20 -7.01
C LEU A 29 -3.19 -4.57 -6.72
N GLY A 30 -4.35 -4.87 -7.31
CA GLY A 30 -5.09 -6.10 -7.05
C GLY A 30 -5.81 -6.11 -5.70
N LEU A 31 -6.61 -7.15 -5.45
CA LEU A 31 -7.23 -7.40 -4.14
C LEU A 31 -6.79 -8.79 -3.66
N ILE A 32 -6.05 -8.81 -2.55
CA ILE A 32 -5.51 -10.05 -1.98
C ILE A 32 -6.67 -10.91 -1.47
N SER A 33 -6.67 -12.18 -1.85
CA SER A 33 -7.75 -13.14 -1.58
C SER A 33 -7.31 -14.37 -0.78
N ASP A 34 -6.00 -14.55 -0.56
CA ASP A 34 -5.40 -15.68 0.17
C ASP A 34 -4.95 -15.31 1.60
N LYS A 35 -5.39 -14.16 2.11
CA LYS A 35 -5.13 -13.64 3.46
C LYS A 35 -6.43 -13.21 4.14
N PRO A 36 -6.46 -13.08 5.49
CA PRO A 36 -7.65 -12.59 6.19
C PRO A 36 -8.04 -11.20 5.69
N VAL A 37 -9.30 -11.04 5.28
CA VAL A 37 -9.78 -9.85 4.55
C VAL A 37 -9.56 -8.57 5.33
N GLU A 38 -9.66 -8.63 6.66
CA GLU A 38 -9.59 -7.53 7.61
C GLU A 38 -8.23 -6.84 7.65
N VAL A 39 -7.18 -7.47 7.10
CA VAL A 39 -5.80 -6.97 7.12
C VAL A 39 -5.14 -7.04 5.74
N THR A 40 -5.92 -7.19 4.68
CA THR A 40 -5.37 -7.30 3.31
C THR A 40 -4.69 -6.01 2.86
N ASP A 41 -5.13 -4.84 3.33
CA ASP A 41 -4.48 -3.54 3.11
C ASP A 41 -3.05 -3.50 3.69
N LEU A 42 -2.84 -4.10 4.87
CA LEU A 42 -1.51 -4.25 5.47
C LEU A 42 -0.60 -5.16 4.65
N TYR A 43 -1.11 -6.30 4.16
CA TYR A 43 -0.33 -7.17 3.28
C TYR A 43 0.01 -6.47 1.96
N GLN A 44 -0.90 -5.70 1.37
CA GLN A 44 -0.60 -4.93 0.16
C GLN A 44 0.46 -3.87 0.41
N PHE A 45 0.34 -3.10 1.50
CA PHE A 45 1.34 -2.10 1.87
C PHE A 45 2.70 -2.73 2.14
N GLN A 46 2.74 -3.90 2.79
CA GLN A 46 3.96 -4.68 3.01
C GLN A 46 4.67 -5.02 1.69
N GLU A 47 3.94 -5.51 0.70
CA GLU A 47 4.56 -5.87 -0.59
C GLU A 47 5.11 -4.65 -1.32
N MET A 48 4.40 -3.51 -1.25
CA MET A 48 4.88 -2.26 -1.84
C MET A 48 6.15 -1.75 -1.15
N VAL A 49 6.19 -1.75 0.18
CA VAL A 49 7.32 -1.18 0.94
C VAL A 49 8.55 -2.09 0.99
N PHE A 50 8.38 -3.40 0.86
CA PHE A 50 9.52 -4.33 0.80
C PHE A 50 10.17 -4.40 -0.57
N ASN A 51 9.40 -4.15 -1.64
CA ASN A 51 9.87 -4.42 -3.02
C ASN A 51 10.08 -3.15 -3.86
N SER A 52 9.83 -1.95 -3.33
CA SER A 52 10.06 -0.71 -4.06
C SER A 52 10.57 0.41 -3.16
N LYS A 53 11.36 1.31 -3.76
CA LYS A 53 11.76 2.59 -3.15
C LYS A 53 10.98 3.78 -3.71
N LYS A 54 10.06 3.55 -4.64
CA LYS A 54 9.22 4.59 -5.22
C LYS A 54 8.18 5.05 -4.18
N PRO A 55 7.69 6.29 -4.26
CA PRO A 55 6.55 6.72 -3.47
C PRO A 55 5.36 5.76 -3.60
N ILE A 56 4.65 5.55 -2.49
CA ILE A 56 3.56 4.58 -2.36
C ILE A 56 2.24 5.31 -2.17
N VAL A 57 1.28 5.05 -3.05
CA VAL A 57 -0.12 5.42 -2.87
C VAL A 57 -0.86 4.23 -2.28
N PHE A 58 -1.33 4.34 -1.04
CA PHE A 58 -1.99 3.23 -0.35
C PHE A 58 -3.47 3.51 -0.12
N THR A 59 -4.23 2.44 0.06
CA THR A 59 -5.61 2.42 0.57
C THR A 59 -5.61 1.75 1.94
N SER A 60 -6.63 2.04 2.75
CA SER A 60 -6.85 1.36 4.01
C SER A 60 -8.32 1.02 4.18
N HIS A 61 -8.62 -0.11 4.81
CA HIS A 61 -10.00 -0.56 5.00
C HIS A 61 -10.76 0.31 6.00
N ASP A 62 -10.06 0.73 7.06
CA ASP A 62 -10.62 1.52 8.13
C ASP A 62 -9.55 2.37 8.83
N LEU A 63 -9.97 3.10 9.87
CA LEU A 63 -9.07 3.94 10.67
C LEU A 63 -7.97 3.15 11.38
N ARG A 64 -8.21 1.87 11.73
CA ARG A 64 -7.20 1.04 12.38
C ARG A 64 -6.14 0.65 11.37
N GLY A 65 -6.52 0.09 10.23
CA GLY A 65 -5.59 -0.23 9.14
C GLY A 65 -4.79 1.00 8.70
N ASN A 66 -5.43 2.17 8.62
CA ASN A 66 -4.75 3.42 8.32
C ASN A 66 -3.64 3.78 9.33
N LYS A 67 -3.93 3.64 10.63
CA LYS A 67 -2.96 3.90 11.71
C LYS A 67 -1.81 2.90 11.67
N ASP A 68 -2.12 1.63 11.43
CA ASP A 68 -1.14 0.56 11.34
C ASP A 68 -0.19 0.78 10.15
N ILE A 69 -0.72 1.18 8.97
CA ILE A 69 0.11 1.56 7.80
C ILE A 69 1.00 2.77 8.13
N PHE A 70 0.46 3.80 8.79
CA PHE A 70 1.25 4.97 9.18
C PHE A 70 2.36 4.63 10.19
N GLU A 71 2.11 3.69 11.10
CA GLU A 71 3.12 3.16 12.03
C GLU A 71 4.22 2.41 11.29
N ILE A 72 3.87 1.48 10.39
CA ILE A 72 4.84 0.77 9.55
C ILE A 72 5.68 1.77 8.74
N ALA A 73 5.05 2.75 8.10
CA ALA A 73 5.76 3.77 7.34
C ALA A 73 6.69 4.61 8.22
N SER A 74 6.30 4.90 9.47
CA SER A 74 7.13 5.63 10.43
C SER A 74 8.36 4.82 10.84
N ILE A 75 8.23 3.50 10.97
CA ILE A 75 9.35 2.58 11.23
C ILE A 75 10.29 2.53 10.04
N VAL A 76 9.76 2.43 8.81
CA VAL A 76 10.55 2.40 7.57
C VAL A 76 11.33 3.72 7.36
N ALA A 77 10.75 4.85 7.77
CA ALA A 77 11.42 6.16 7.77
C ALA A 77 12.33 6.39 9.00
N ASP A 78 12.64 5.36 9.80
CA ASP A 78 13.24 5.36 11.15
C ASP A 78 12.42 6.05 12.24
N THR A 79 11.72 7.15 11.94
CA THR A 79 10.89 7.88 12.90
C THR A 79 9.69 8.53 12.23
N LYS A 80 8.63 8.76 13.01
CA LYS A 80 7.48 9.58 12.59
C LYS A 80 7.90 10.97 12.13
N GLN A 81 8.86 11.62 12.80
CA GLN A 81 9.32 12.95 12.46
C GLN A 81 9.98 12.98 11.07
N LYS A 82 10.84 12.00 10.76
CA LYS A 82 11.43 11.86 9.43
C LYS A 82 10.38 11.58 8.36
N LEU A 83 9.39 10.73 8.65
CA LEU A 83 8.27 10.50 7.72
C LEU A 83 7.51 11.80 7.43
N VAL A 84 7.23 12.62 8.45
CA VAL A 84 6.52 13.90 8.28
C VAL A 84 7.37 14.92 7.50
N GLN A 85 8.68 14.95 7.71
CA GLN A 85 9.58 15.88 7.02
C GLN A 85 9.82 15.49 5.55
N ASN A 86 9.86 14.20 5.25
CA ASN A 86 10.08 13.67 3.91
C ASN A 86 9.18 12.44 3.66
N PRO A 87 7.88 12.64 3.41
CA PRO A 87 6.94 11.55 3.25
C PRO A 87 7.17 10.80 1.95
N PHE A 88 7.11 9.46 2.02
CA PHE A 88 7.10 8.58 0.84
C PHE A 88 5.74 7.93 0.59
N ILE A 89 4.73 8.21 1.43
CA ILE A 89 3.39 7.64 1.34
C ILE A 89 2.34 8.71 1.03
N ILE A 90 1.30 8.32 0.28
CA ILE A 90 0.11 9.12 -0.02
C ILE A 90 -1.11 8.24 0.26
N HIS A 91 -2.04 8.71 1.10
CA HIS A 91 -3.29 7.99 1.35
C HIS A 91 -4.32 8.33 0.26
N TYR A 92 -4.71 7.34 -0.53
CA TYR A 92 -5.83 7.45 -1.45
C TYR A 92 -7.14 7.20 -0.70
N ILE A 93 -7.84 8.29 -0.38
CA ILE A 93 -9.13 8.25 0.31
C ILE A 93 -10.23 8.23 -0.74
N GLU A 94 -11.10 7.22 -0.67
CA GLU A 94 -12.22 7.02 -1.61
C GLU A 94 -13.56 7.39 -0.96
N PRO A 95 -14.01 8.66 -1.06
CA PRO A 95 -15.35 9.02 -0.63
C PRO A 95 -16.39 8.32 -1.52
N SER A 96 -17.43 7.78 -0.89
CA SER A 96 -18.58 7.20 -1.57
C SER A 96 -19.53 8.29 -2.04
N SER A 97 -19.69 8.42 -3.36
CA SER A 97 -20.65 9.39 -3.90
C SER A 97 -22.10 8.94 -3.70
N PRO A 98 -23.05 9.88 -3.46
CA PRO A 98 -22.84 11.29 -3.14
C PRO A 98 -22.62 11.54 -1.63
N LEU A 99 -21.63 12.39 -1.30
CA LEU A 99 -21.37 12.96 0.04
C LEU A 99 -21.13 11.96 1.19
N ARG A 100 -20.55 10.79 0.92
CA ARG A 100 -20.20 9.77 1.93
C ARG A 100 -18.73 9.39 1.87
#